data_AF-M2U7B3-F1
#
_entry.id   AF-M2U7B3-F1
#
_cell.length_a   1.000
_cell.length_b   1.000
_cell.length_c   1.000
_cell.angle_alpha   90.00
_cell.angle_beta   90.00
_cell.angle_gamma   90.00
#
_symmetry.space_group_name_H-M   'P 1'
#
loop_
_entity.id
_entity.type
_entity.pdbx_description
1 polymer ?
#
loop_
_entity_poly.entity_id
_entity_poly.type
_entity_poly.pdbx_seq_one_letter_code
_entity_poly.pdbx_strand_id
1 'polypeptide(L)'
;MQKYVHKSSGGLVARERDQKRTYAHTDRLIALSCGASIWLCGTGLSTIGLAMQDQSHNTLLRNWQDLVAGPVQQSSSTALAGSIALCSVGYVTACMVAYHRDPNFVAVTTAVCVVAVFVEGLWNGLNVSLMERLAVVMPLAINIGVTLALNRQRTPMSRSVRIVDDNA
;
A
#
# COMPACT_ATOMS: atom_id res chain seq x y z
N MET A 1 26.70 31.91 41.32
CA MET A 1 26.03 30.64 41.69
C MET A 1 25.38 30.03 40.45
N GLN A 2 26.04 29.07 39.80
CA GLN A 2 25.46 28.28 38.70
C GLN A 2 24.65 27.12 39.29
N LYS A 3 23.33 27.11 39.08
CA LYS A 3 22.48 25.95 39.39
C LYS A 3 22.73 24.86 38.33
N TYR A 4 23.53 23.87 38.69
CA TYR A 4 23.59 22.61 37.93
C TYR A 4 22.27 21.85 38.16
N VAL A 5 21.38 21.92 37.16
CA VAL A 5 20.18 21.09 37.12
C VAL A 5 20.63 19.68 36.75
N HIS A 6 20.78 18.83 37.78
CA HIS A 6 21.03 17.40 37.62
C HIS A 6 19.79 16.76 36.99
N LYS A 7 19.76 16.69 35.66
CA LYS A 7 18.68 16.05 34.92
C LYS A 7 18.80 14.54 35.14
N SER A 8 18.03 14.03 36.10
CA SER A 8 18.00 12.61 36.48
C SER A 8 17.89 11.72 35.24
N SER A 9 18.78 10.72 35.15
CA SER A 9 18.82 9.69 34.09
C SER A 9 17.43 9.08 33.82
N GLY A 10 16.59 8.95 34.86
CA GLY A 10 15.21 8.48 34.72
C GLY A 10 14.30 9.36 33.86
N GLY A 11 14.49 10.69 33.86
CA GLY A 11 13.73 11.62 33.03
C GLY A 11 14.14 11.61 31.56
N LEU A 12 15.41 11.30 31.27
CA LEU A 12 15.92 11.09 29.91
C LEU A 12 15.40 9.78 29.32
N VAL A 13 15.42 8.71 30.11
CA VAL A 13 14.90 7.39 29.71
C VAL A 13 13.38 7.39 29.52
N ALA A 14 12.62 8.12 30.35
CA ALA A 14 11.18 8.29 30.16
C ALA A 14 10.88 9.05 28.86
N ARG A 15 11.59 10.15 28.60
CA ARG A 15 11.44 10.94 27.37
C ARG A 15 11.81 10.14 26.11
N GLU A 16 12.85 9.32 26.16
CA GLU A 16 13.23 8.45 25.03
C GLU A 16 12.19 7.35 24.77
N ARG A 17 11.61 6.76 25.84
CA ARG A 17 10.52 5.78 25.72
C ARG A 17 9.26 6.40 25.16
N ASP A 18 8.85 7.56 25.64
CA ASP A 18 7.68 8.27 25.13
C ASP A 18 7.89 8.70 23.67
N GLN A 19 9.09 9.17 23.31
CA GLN A 19 9.45 9.50 21.94
C GLN A 19 9.41 8.26 21.04
N LYS A 20 10.03 7.13 21.42
CA LYS A 20 9.95 5.87 20.65
C LYS A 20 8.52 5.37 20.48
N ARG A 21 7.68 5.51 21.50
CA ARG A 21 6.27 5.11 21.46
C ARG A 21 5.48 5.97 20.48
N THR A 22 5.65 7.29 20.53
CA THR A 22 5.00 8.22 19.58
C THR A 22 5.46 7.96 18.15
N TYR A 23 6.76 7.76 17.90
CA TYR A 23 7.26 7.41 16.57
C TYR A 23 6.67 6.10 16.04
N ALA A 24 6.54 5.07 16.88
CA ALA A 24 5.95 3.79 16.49
C ALA A 24 4.44 3.92 16.16
N HIS A 25 3.71 4.75 16.90
CA HIS A 25 2.29 5.02 16.60
C HIS A 25 2.12 5.79 15.29
N THR A 26 2.93 6.83 15.06
CA THR A 26 2.89 7.60 13.81
C THR A 26 3.25 6.73 12.61
N ASP A 27 4.27 5.88 12.72
CA ASP A 27 4.67 4.98 11.62
C ASP A 27 3.56 3.99 11.25
N ARG A 28 2.86 3.42 12.26
CA ARG A 28 1.69 2.55 12.04
C ARG A 28 0.53 3.28 11.38
N LEU A 29 0.23 4.51 11.81
CA LEU A 29 -0.84 5.31 11.20
C LEU A 29 -0.54 5.62 9.73
N ILE A 30 0.71 5.93 9.40
CA ILE A 30 1.13 6.14 8.01
C ILE A 30 1.02 4.84 7.21
N ALA A 31 1.41 3.69 7.77
CA ALA A 31 1.28 2.41 7.08
C ALA A 31 -0.19 2.07 6.79
N LEU A 32 -1.08 2.29 7.77
CA LEU A 32 -2.52 2.10 7.62
C LEU A 32 -3.13 3.05 6.59
N SER A 33 -2.75 4.33 6.62
CA SER A 33 -3.28 5.31 5.65
C SER A 33 -2.78 5.01 4.23
N CYS A 34 -1.53 4.59 4.06
CA CYS A 34 -1.01 4.14 2.77
C CYS A 34 -1.75 2.90 2.27
N GLY A 35 -1.94 1.89 3.14
CA GLY A 35 -2.71 0.69 2.81
C GLY A 35 -4.13 1.04 2.39
N ALA A 36 -4.82 1.87 3.16
CA ALA A 36 -6.17 2.33 2.83
C ALA A 36 -6.21 3.07 1.48
N SER A 37 -5.26 3.97 1.22
CA SER A 37 -5.19 4.69 -0.06
C SER A 37 -4.95 3.74 -1.24
N ILE A 38 -4.08 2.75 -1.09
CA ILE A 38 -3.82 1.73 -2.13
C ILE A 38 -5.10 0.97 -2.46
N TRP A 39 -5.82 0.52 -1.43
CA TRP A 39 -7.06 -0.24 -1.63
C TRP A 39 -8.19 0.61 -2.20
N LEU A 40 -8.44 1.80 -1.64
CA LEU A 40 -9.52 2.68 -2.10
C LEU A 40 -9.26 3.16 -3.53
N CYS A 41 -8.07 3.70 -3.80
CA CYS A 41 -7.73 4.21 -5.12
C CYS A 41 -7.56 3.09 -6.15
N GLY A 42 -6.92 1.98 -5.79
CA GLY A 42 -6.73 0.84 -6.68
C GLY A 42 -8.06 0.19 -7.05
N THR A 43 -8.94 -0.05 -6.07
CA THR A 43 -10.28 -0.60 -6.32
C THR A 43 -11.15 0.39 -7.08
N GLY A 44 -11.08 1.69 -6.77
CA GLY A 44 -11.82 2.73 -7.48
C GLY A 44 -11.43 2.80 -8.96
N LEU A 45 -10.14 2.84 -9.27
CA LEU A 45 -9.63 2.80 -10.66
C LEU A 45 -10.01 1.50 -11.37
N SER A 46 -9.89 0.36 -10.69
CA SER A 46 -10.29 -0.95 -11.24
C SER A 46 -11.78 -0.99 -11.56
N THR A 47 -12.61 -0.44 -10.68
CA THR A 47 -14.07 -0.36 -10.84
C THR A 47 -14.45 0.51 -12.01
N ILE A 48 -13.84 1.70 -12.12
CA ILE A 48 -14.09 2.62 -13.24
C ILE A 48 -13.64 1.97 -14.55
N GLY A 49 -12.44 1.37 -14.58
CA GLY A 49 -11.93 0.65 -15.75
C GLY A 49 -12.85 -0.48 -16.18
N LEU A 50 -13.30 -1.28 -15.21
CA LEU A 50 -14.19 -2.41 -15.43
C LEU A 50 -15.58 -1.97 -15.93
N ALA A 51 -16.13 -0.87 -15.41
CA ALA A 51 -17.41 -0.30 -15.84
C ALA A 51 -17.39 0.32 -17.25
N MET A 52 -16.21 0.72 -17.74
CA MET A 52 -16.03 1.28 -19.08
C MET A 52 -15.71 0.21 -20.14
N GLN A 53 -15.50 -1.04 -19.75
CA GLN A 53 -15.23 -2.16 -20.66
C GLN A 53 -16.51 -2.78 -21.19
N ASP A 54 -16.39 -3.54 -22.28
CA ASP A 54 -17.45 -4.43 -22.73
C ASP A 54 -17.80 -5.46 -21.64
N GLN A 55 -18.99 -6.04 -21.74
CA GLN A 55 -19.50 -6.93 -20.70
C GLN A 55 -18.61 -8.18 -20.55
N SER A 56 -18.21 -8.43 -19.30
CA SER A 56 -17.28 -9.49 -18.94
C SER A 56 -17.87 -10.87 -19.18
N HIS A 57 -17.04 -11.73 -19.78
CA HIS A 57 -17.37 -13.16 -19.90
C HIS A 57 -17.29 -13.89 -18.56
N ASN A 58 -16.44 -13.43 -17.64
CA ASN A 58 -16.35 -13.96 -16.28
C ASN A 58 -17.56 -13.52 -15.44
N THR A 59 -18.27 -14.48 -14.82
CA THR A 59 -19.50 -14.23 -14.05
C THR A 59 -19.27 -13.32 -12.83
N LEU A 60 -18.15 -13.45 -12.13
CA LEU A 60 -17.86 -12.61 -10.96
C LEU A 60 -17.61 -11.16 -11.37
N LEU A 61 -16.79 -10.94 -12.39
CA LEU A 61 -16.52 -9.60 -12.90
C LEU A 61 -17.75 -8.99 -13.56
N ARG A 62 -18.62 -9.80 -14.19
CA ARG A 62 -19.89 -9.35 -14.73
C ARG A 62 -20.84 -8.85 -13.65
N ASN A 63 -20.99 -9.60 -12.55
CA ASN A 63 -21.79 -9.16 -11.42
C ASN A 63 -21.25 -7.87 -10.80
N TRP A 64 -19.92 -7.73 -10.74
CA TRP A 64 -19.29 -6.49 -10.28
C TRP A 64 -19.57 -5.33 -11.25
N GLN A 65 -19.43 -5.56 -12.56
CA GLN A 65 -19.79 -4.59 -13.60
C GLN A 65 -21.23 -4.12 -13.47
N ASP A 66 -22.18 -5.05 -13.36
CA ASP A 66 -23.61 -4.72 -13.27
C ASP A 66 -23.92 -3.83 -12.06
N LEU A 67 -23.18 -4.02 -10.95
CA LEU A 67 -23.34 -3.21 -9.74
C LEU A 67 -22.77 -1.79 -9.89
N VAL A 68 -21.70 -1.62 -10.68
CA VAL A 68 -20.94 -0.37 -10.74
C VAL A 68 -21.13 0.43 -12.04
N ALA A 69 -21.63 -0.20 -13.10
CA ALA A 69 -21.83 0.42 -14.41
C ALA A 69 -22.84 1.57 -14.35
N GLY A 70 -23.97 1.38 -13.67
CA GLY A 70 -25.00 2.41 -13.51
C GLY A 70 -24.46 3.71 -12.86
N PRO A 71 -23.87 3.64 -11.65
CA PRO A 71 -23.25 4.80 -10.99
C PRO A 71 -22.15 5.48 -11.83
N VAL A 72 -21.32 4.69 -12.53
CA VAL A 72 -20.24 5.23 -13.37
C VAL A 72 -20.81 5.95 -14.59
N GLN A 73 -21.82 5.39 -15.26
CA GLN A 73 -22.46 6.01 -16.43
C GLN A 73 -23.28 7.26 -16.07
N GLN A 74 -23.85 7.32 -14.87
CA GLN A 74 -24.57 8.49 -14.37
C GLN A 74 -23.66 9.64 -13.93
N SER A 75 -22.37 9.37 -13.73
CA SER A 75 -21.40 10.39 -13.32
C SER A 75 -21.04 11.29 -14.50
N SER A 76 -20.82 12.58 -14.23
CA SER A 76 -20.33 13.48 -15.28
C SER A 76 -18.90 13.12 -15.69
N SER A 77 -18.57 13.34 -16.97
CA SER A 77 -17.22 13.08 -17.49
C SER A 77 -16.14 13.82 -16.72
N THR A 78 -16.40 15.06 -16.28
CA THR A 78 -15.50 15.85 -15.43
C THR A 78 -15.30 15.23 -14.05
N ALA A 79 -16.37 14.74 -13.42
CA ALA A 79 -16.28 14.07 -12.12
C ALA A 79 -15.51 12.76 -12.22
N LEU A 80 -15.71 11.99 -13.29
CA LEU A 80 -14.99 10.75 -13.55
C LEU A 80 -13.51 11.01 -13.83
N ALA A 81 -13.19 12.00 -14.68
CA ALA A 81 -11.81 12.39 -14.95
C ALA A 81 -11.09 12.87 -13.67
N GLY A 82 -11.79 13.67 -12.85
CA GLY A 82 -11.28 14.14 -11.57
C GLY A 82 -11.03 13.02 -10.57
N SER A 83 -11.94 12.04 -10.48
CA SER A 83 -11.79 10.89 -9.58
C SER A 83 -10.65 9.97 -10.01
N ILE A 84 -10.51 9.73 -11.33
CA ILE A 84 -9.38 8.98 -11.90
C ILE A 84 -8.07 9.69 -11.57
N ALA A 85 -7.96 11.00 -11.82
CA ALA A 85 -6.75 11.76 -11.55
C ALA A 85 -6.39 11.72 -10.05
N LEU A 86 -7.36 11.99 -9.17
CA LEU A 86 -7.17 11.97 -7.73
C LEU A 86 -6.75 10.58 -7.22
N CYS A 87 -7.42 9.53 -7.67
CA CYS A 87 -7.09 8.16 -7.28
C CYS A 87 -5.72 7.75 -7.81
N SER A 88 -5.35 8.16 -9.03
CA SER A 88 -4.04 7.85 -9.60
C SER A 88 -2.92 8.48 -8.79
N VAL A 89 -3.05 9.76 -8.42
CA VAL A 89 -2.08 10.47 -7.57
C VAL A 89 -2.00 9.83 -6.19
N GLY A 90 -3.14 9.55 -5.55
CA GLY A 90 -3.18 8.91 -4.24
C GLY A 90 -2.54 7.53 -4.24
N TYR A 91 -2.84 6.72 -5.25
CA TYR A 91 -2.29 5.39 -5.44
C TYR A 91 -0.77 5.43 -5.61
N VAL A 92 -0.27 6.24 -6.56
CA VAL A 92 1.17 6.38 -6.82
C VAL A 92 1.91 6.86 -5.58
N THR A 93 1.38 7.87 -4.89
CA THR A 93 1.99 8.40 -3.66
C THR A 93 2.10 7.32 -2.58
N ALA A 94 1.04 6.55 -2.37
CA ALA A 94 1.05 5.46 -1.39
C ALA A 94 2.01 4.33 -1.77
N CYS A 95 2.09 3.96 -3.05
CA CYS A 95 3.07 3.01 -3.56
C CYS A 95 4.50 3.51 -3.39
N MET A 96 4.78 4.80 -3.65
CA MET A 96 6.10 5.40 -3.44
C MET A 96 6.50 5.35 -1.96
N VAL A 97 5.57 5.67 -1.04
CA VAL A 97 5.82 5.59 0.40
C VAL A 97 6.12 4.14 0.82
N ALA A 98 5.38 3.17 0.30
CA ALA A 98 5.64 1.75 0.55
C ALA A 98 7.01 1.32 0.00
N TYR A 99 7.35 1.73 -1.21
CA TYR A 99 8.64 1.46 -1.84
C TYR A 99 9.81 2.08 -1.05
N HIS A 100 9.66 3.31 -0.54
CA HIS A 100 10.67 3.93 0.32
C HIS A 100 10.87 3.19 1.64
N ARG A 101 9.83 2.51 2.16
CA ARG A 101 9.95 1.70 3.38
C ARG A 101 10.65 0.36 3.15
N ASP A 102 10.36 -0.34 2.05
CA ASP A 102 11.01 -1.62 1.73
C ASP A 102 11.14 -1.82 0.20
N PRO A 103 12.17 -1.24 -0.43
CA PRO A 103 12.26 -1.22 -1.89
C PRO A 103 12.46 -2.60 -2.49
N ASN A 104 13.27 -3.44 -1.83
CA ASN A 104 13.57 -4.79 -2.32
C ASN A 104 12.33 -5.68 -2.26
N PHE A 105 11.61 -5.68 -1.13
CA PHE A 105 10.43 -6.52 -1.00
C PHE A 105 9.30 -6.06 -1.90
N VAL A 106 9.07 -4.74 -2.02
CA VAL A 106 8.07 -4.19 -2.95
C VAL A 106 8.43 -4.57 -4.39
N ALA A 107 9.68 -4.38 -4.83
CA ALA A 107 10.10 -4.72 -6.19
C ALA A 107 9.93 -6.21 -6.50
N VAL A 108 10.38 -7.10 -5.60
CA VAL A 108 10.23 -8.55 -5.75
C VAL A 108 8.75 -8.93 -5.79
N THR A 109 7.94 -8.39 -4.88
CA THR A 109 6.53 -8.75 -4.81
C THR A 109 5.77 -8.26 -6.04
N THR A 110 6.02 -7.02 -6.50
CA THR A 110 5.44 -6.50 -7.75
C THR A 110 5.86 -7.35 -8.95
N ALA A 111 7.13 -7.72 -9.07
CA ALA A 111 7.60 -8.58 -10.15
C ALA A 111 6.93 -9.96 -10.13
N VAL A 112 6.81 -10.58 -8.95
CA VAL A 112 6.11 -11.85 -8.76
C VAL A 112 4.63 -11.73 -9.13
N CYS A 113 3.95 -10.66 -8.72
CA CYS A 113 2.56 -10.41 -9.09
C CYS A 113 2.39 -10.28 -10.60
N VAL A 114 3.27 -9.54 -11.27
CA VAL A 114 3.26 -9.39 -12.73
C VAL A 114 3.44 -10.75 -13.41
N VAL A 115 4.46 -11.52 -13.01
CA VAL A 115 4.71 -12.86 -13.56
C VAL A 115 3.52 -13.79 -13.32
N ALA A 116 2.93 -13.77 -12.12
CA ALA A 116 1.76 -14.58 -11.80
C ALA A 116 0.56 -14.26 -12.70
N VAL A 117 0.30 -12.97 -12.96
CA VAL A 117 -0.77 -12.55 -13.88
C VAL A 117 -0.48 -12.98 -15.32
N PHE A 118 0.78 -12.92 -15.76
CA PHE A 118 1.18 -13.42 -17.08
C PHE A 118 1.02 -14.93 -17.22
N VAL A 119 1.44 -15.71 -16.21
CA VAL A 119 1.28 -17.17 -16.19
C VAL A 119 -0.19 -17.55 -16.20
N GLU A 120 -1.01 -16.86 -15.41
CA GLU A 120 -2.46 -17.04 -15.45
C GLU A 120 -3.03 -16.64 -16.83
N GLY A 121 -2.40 -15.68 -17.52
CA GLY A 121 -2.69 -15.30 -18.92
C GLY A 121 -2.55 -16.43 -19.90
N LEU A 122 -1.44 -17.16 -19.78
CA LEU A 122 -1.13 -18.28 -20.66
C LEU A 122 -2.02 -19.49 -20.35
N TRP A 123 -2.34 -19.72 -19.08
CA TRP A 123 -3.21 -20.82 -18.67
C TRP A 123 -4.69 -20.54 -18.93
N ASN A 124 -5.06 -19.25 -18.96
CA ASN A 124 -6.43 -18.75 -18.98
C ASN A 124 -7.36 -19.39 -17.93
N GLY A 125 -6.83 -19.64 -16.73
CA GLY A 125 -7.56 -20.38 -15.68
C GLY A 125 -8.74 -19.61 -15.09
N LEU A 126 -8.64 -18.29 -15.01
CA LEU A 126 -9.69 -17.41 -14.49
C LEU A 126 -10.76 -17.08 -15.55
N ASN A 127 -10.56 -17.48 -16.81
CA ASN A 127 -11.45 -17.16 -17.93
C ASN A 127 -11.79 -15.67 -17.99
N VAL A 128 -10.76 -14.83 -17.94
CA VAL A 128 -10.84 -13.36 -17.94
C VAL A 128 -10.07 -12.79 -19.12
N SER A 129 -10.59 -11.71 -19.69
CA SER A 129 -9.97 -11.04 -20.84
C SER A 129 -8.65 -10.36 -20.45
N LEU A 130 -7.79 -10.06 -21.44
CA LEU A 130 -6.56 -9.28 -21.21
C LEU A 130 -6.85 -7.96 -20.50
N MET A 131 -7.95 -7.31 -20.88
CA MET A 131 -8.35 -6.02 -20.31
C MET A 131 -8.84 -6.15 -18.86
N GLU A 132 -9.58 -7.20 -18.52
CA GLU A 132 -9.97 -7.50 -17.15
C GLU A 132 -8.77 -7.85 -16.25
N ARG A 133 -7.79 -8.57 -16.82
CA ARG A 133 -6.54 -8.91 -16.11
C ARG A 133 -5.75 -7.66 -15.74
N LEU A 134 -5.61 -6.73 -16.67
CA LEU A 134 -4.90 -5.47 -16.45
C LEU A 134 -5.69 -4.50 -15.57
N ALA A 135 -7.01 -4.45 -15.73
CA ALA A 135 -7.86 -3.51 -15.01
C ALA A 135 -8.15 -3.96 -13.57
N VAL A 136 -8.19 -5.27 -13.29
CA VAL A 136 -8.67 -5.79 -11.99
C VAL A 136 -7.64 -6.71 -11.34
N VAL A 137 -7.20 -7.76 -12.04
CA VAL A 137 -6.39 -8.82 -11.43
C VAL A 137 -5.00 -8.32 -11.04
N MET A 138 -4.35 -7.56 -11.93
CA MET A 138 -3.02 -7.01 -11.69
C MET A 138 -3.01 -5.96 -10.57
N PRO A 139 -3.90 -4.94 -10.56
CA PRO A 139 -4.02 -4.01 -9.43
C PRO A 139 -4.30 -4.72 -8.11
N LEU A 140 -5.18 -5.73 -8.09
CA LEU A 140 -5.47 -6.51 -6.88
C LEU A 140 -4.22 -7.23 -6.34
N ALA A 141 -3.49 -7.90 -7.22
CA ALA A 141 -2.26 -8.61 -6.84
C ALA A 141 -1.20 -7.64 -6.29
N ILE A 142 -1.01 -6.51 -6.97
CA ILE A 142 -0.08 -5.45 -6.52
C ILE A 142 -0.53 -4.90 -5.16
N ASN A 143 -1.83 -4.63 -4.96
CA ASN A 143 -2.35 -4.10 -3.70
C ASN A 143 -2.06 -5.05 -2.53
N ILE A 144 -2.27 -6.36 -2.71
CA ILE A 144 -1.95 -7.37 -1.72
C ILE A 144 -0.46 -7.35 -1.41
N GLY A 145 0.39 -7.35 -2.45
CA GLY A 145 1.83 -7.34 -2.30
C GLY A 145 2.39 -6.13 -1.55
N VAL A 146 1.92 -4.94 -1.92
CA VAL A 146 2.33 -3.68 -1.28
C VAL A 146 1.77 -3.59 0.15
N THR A 147 0.57 -4.11 0.41
CA THR A 147 0.01 -4.18 1.78
C THR A 147 0.85 -5.09 2.67
N LEU A 148 1.30 -6.24 2.15
CA LEU A 148 2.23 -7.13 2.87
C LEU A 148 3.56 -6.41 3.17
N ALA A 149 4.07 -5.61 2.24
CA ALA A 149 5.27 -4.80 2.44
C ALA A 149 5.09 -3.77 3.56
N LEU A 150 3.95 -3.07 3.59
CA LEU A 150 3.64 -2.08 4.62
C LEU A 150 3.45 -2.68 6.02
N ASN A 151 2.92 -3.90 6.10
CA ASN A 151 2.70 -4.60 7.37
C ASN A 151 3.92 -5.36 7.88
N ARG A 152 4.95 -5.54 7.05
CA ARG A 152 6.19 -6.19 7.46
C ARG A 152 6.90 -5.28 8.45
N GLN A 153 6.86 -5.65 9.74
CA GLN A 153 7.70 -5.01 10.73
C GLN A 153 9.16 -5.17 10.31
N ARG A 154 9.88 -4.06 10.12
CA ARG A 154 11.35 -4.12 10.15
C ARG A 154 11.71 -4.69 11.51
N THR A 155 12.14 -5.96 11.54
CA THR A 155 12.98 -6.41 12.64
C THR A 155 14.13 -5.41 12.67
N PRO A 156 14.31 -4.64 13.76
CA PRO A 156 15.49 -3.81 13.86
C PRO A 156 16.65 -4.79 13.73
N MET A 157 17.50 -4.61 12.72
CA MET A 157 18.81 -5.24 12.75
C MET A 157 19.38 -4.89 14.11
N SER A 158 19.62 -5.92 14.92
CA SER A 158 20.29 -5.82 16.21
C SER A 158 21.55 -5.03 15.96
N ARG A 159 21.49 -3.72 16.22
CA ARG A 159 22.64 -2.85 16.21
C ARG A 159 23.36 -3.30 17.46
N SER A 160 24.33 -4.19 17.26
CA SER A 160 25.23 -4.69 18.30
C SER A 160 25.53 -3.55 19.26
N VAL A 161 24.90 -3.59 20.44
CA VAL A 161 25.22 -2.69 21.52
C VAL A 161 26.63 -3.06 21.91
N ARG A 162 27.62 -2.34 21.37
CA ARG A 162 28.95 -2.34 21.95
C ARG A 162 28.79 -1.63 23.29
N ILE A 163 28.63 -2.43 24.34
CA ILE A 163 28.93 -2.00 25.69
C ILE A 163 30.43 -1.71 25.66
N VAL A 164 30.77 -0.42 25.60
CA VAL A 164 32.12 0.03 25.93
C VAL A 164 32.16 -0.07 27.45
N ASP A 165 32.77 -1.13 27.97
CA ASP A 165 33.22 -1.18 29.35
C ASP A 165 34.33 -0.13 29.48
N ASP A 166 34.00 0.99 30.13
CA ASP A 166 35.01 1.92 30.66
C ASP A 166 35.67 1.25 31.87
N ASN A 167 36.75 0.51 31.60
CA ASN A 167 37.76 0.17 32.60
C ASN A 167 39.03 0.97 32.29
N ALA A 168 39.25 2.06 33.03
CA ALA A 168 40.56 2.58 33.44
C ALA A 168 40.38 3.67 34.52
#